data_AF-A0A6N7G177-F1
#
_entry.id   AF-A0A6N7G177-F1
#
_cell.length_a   1.000
_cell.length_b   1.000
_cell.length_c   1.000
_cell.angle_alpha   90.00
_cell.angle_beta   90.00
_cell.angle_gamma   90.00
#
_symmetry.space_group_name_H-M   'P 1'
#
loop_
_entity.id
_entity.type
_entity.pdbx_description
1 polymer ?
#
loop_
_entity_poly.entity_id
_entity_poly.type
_entity_poly.pdbx_seq_one_letter_code
_entity_poly.pdbx_strand_id
1 'polypeptide(L)'
;MLSWRATRAIAEADVVISTGGGISDSVLRQAADHADVVIDEQGSAHALLPFYDLASRDGFRVAHISADGSVQWDTLIEHVDRCGELGLPTELVRG
;
A
#
# COMPACT_ATOMS: atom_id res chain seq x y z
N MET A 1 -15.04 -6.33 -0.01
CA MET A 1 -15.13 -6.27 -1.49
C MET A 1 -14.28 -5.09 -1.93
N LEU A 2 -13.66 -5.15 -3.10
CA LEU A 2 -12.85 -4.05 -3.62
C LEU A 2 -13.60 -3.30 -4.72
N SER A 3 -13.45 -1.98 -4.72
CA SER A 3 -13.82 -1.12 -5.84
C SER A 3 -12.95 -1.44 -7.06
N TRP A 4 -13.47 -1.10 -8.25
CA TRP A 4 -12.69 -1.21 -9.48
C TRP A 4 -11.38 -0.42 -9.42
N ARG A 5 -11.40 0.77 -8.79
CA ARG A 5 -10.21 1.61 -8.62
C ARG A 5 -9.17 0.93 -7.73
N ALA A 6 -9.59 0.35 -6.61
CA ALA A 6 -8.68 -0.37 -5.71
C ALA A 6 -8.07 -1.58 -6.42
N THR A 7 -8.89 -2.38 -7.11
CA THR A 7 -8.42 -3.54 -7.88
C THR A 7 -7.39 -3.14 -8.92
N ARG A 8 -7.66 -2.07 -9.67
CA ARG A 8 -6.73 -1.53 -10.68
C ARG A 8 -5.42 -1.03 -10.06
N ALA A 9 -5.50 -0.34 -8.93
CA ALA A 9 -4.30 0.16 -8.24
C ALA A 9 -3.37 -0.97 -7.80
N ILE A 10 -3.94 -2.08 -7.31
CA ILE A 10 -3.18 -3.27 -6.91
C ILE A 10 -2.55 -3.96 -8.13
N ALA A 11 -3.30 -4.11 -9.23
CA ALA A 11 -2.82 -4.76 -10.44
C ALA A 11 -1.74 -3.97 -11.20
N GLU A 12 -1.68 -2.65 -11.02
CA GLU A 12 -0.67 -1.77 -11.62
C GLU A 12 0.52 -1.49 -10.69
N ALA A 13 0.55 -2.06 -9.49
CA ALA A 13 1.64 -1.82 -8.53
C ALA A 13 2.81 -2.78 -8.77
N ASP A 14 4.01 -2.27 -8.56
CA ASP A 14 5.24 -3.06 -8.54
C ASP A 14 5.53 -3.59 -7.13
N VAL A 15 5.01 -2.91 -6.10
CA VAL A 15 5.04 -3.37 -4.71
C VAL A 15 3.64 -3.28 -4.11
N VAL A 16 3.15 -4.38 -3.54
CA VAL A 16 1.88 -4.43 -2.82
C VAL A 16 2.16 -4.66 -1.34
N ILE A 17 1.88 -3.66 -0.52
CA ILE A 17 2.03 -3.70 0.93
C ILE A 17 0.66 -4.00 1.56
N SER A 18 0.60 -5.02 2.40
CA SER A 18 -0.58 -5.40 3.17
C SER A 18 -0.33 -5.15 4.65
N THR A 19 -1.09 -4.26 5.28
CA THR A 19 -1.01 -3.97 6.71
C THR A 19 -2.27 -4.35 7.48
N GLY A 20 -2.04 -4.89 8.68
CA GLY A 20 -3.11 -5.38 9.53
C GLY A 20 -3.59 -6.76 9.07
N GLY A 21 -3.79 -7.66 10.02
CA GLY A 21 -4.27 -9.00 9.72
C GLY A 21 -5.65 -8.99 9.04
N GLY A 22 -5.94 -10.05 8.27
CA GLY A 22 -7.29 -10.30 7.73
C GLY A 22 -7.53 -9.85 6.29
N ILE A 23 -6.49 -9.41 5.56
CA ILE A 23 -6.58 -9.27 4.10
C ILE A 23 -6.63 -10.66 3.48
N SER A 24 -7.65 -10.92 2.67
CA SER A 24 -7.82 -12.24 2.03
C SER A 24 -6.81 -12.44 0.90
N ASP A 25 -6.32 -13.67 0.74
CA ASP A 25 -5.44 -14.06 -0.39
C ASP A 25 -5.97 -13.64 -1.76
N SER A 26 -7.29 -13.64 -1.95
CA SER A 26 -7.93 -13.22 -3.20
C SER A 26 -7.66 -11.75 -3.57
N VAL A 27 -7.41 -10.89 -2.58
CA VAL A 27 -7.01 -9.48 -2.77
C VAL A 27 -5.55 -9.41 -3.21
N LEU A 28 -4.66 -10.14 -2.51
CA LEU A 28 -3.24 -10.16 -2.84
C LEU A 28 -2.98 -10.77 -4.23
N ARG A 29 -3.81 -11.73 -4.65
CA ARG A 29 -3.78 -12.32 -6.01
C ARG A 29 -4.20 -11.36 -7.13
N GLN A 30 -4.66 -10.15 -6.81
CA GLN A 30 -4.87 -9.10 -7.82
C GLN A 30 -3.57 -8.40 -8.21
N ALA A 31 -2.49 -8.59 -7.43
CA ALA A 31 -1.18 -8.07 -7.76
C ALA A 31 -0.68 -8.67 -9.08
N ALA A 32 0.12 -7.90 -9.82
CA ALA A 32 0.78 -8.43 -11.01
C ALA A 32 1.77 -9.53 -10.64
N ASP A 33 2.03 -10.45 -11.57
CA ASP A 33 2.98 -11.58 -11.36
C ASP A 33 4.40 -11.11 -11.02
N HIS A 34 4.76 -9.89 -11.44
CA HIS A 34 6.07 -9.28 -11.18
C HIS A 34 6.12 -8.46 -9.89
N ALA A 35 4.98 -8.27 -9.22
CA ALA A 35 4.90 -7.40 -8.06
C ALA A 35 5.47 -8.07 -6.80
N ASP A 36 6.24 -7.32 -6.02
CA ASP A 36 6.70 -7.76 -4.71
C ASP A 36 5.58 -7.57 -3.68
N VAL A 37 5.16 -8.66 -3.04
CA VAL A 37 4.12 -8.62 -2.01
C VAL A 37 4.75 -8.62 -0.62
N VAL A 38 4.50 -7.54 0.13
CA VAL A 38 5.01 -7.33 1.49
C VAL A 38 3.86 -7.42 2.47
N ILE A 39 3.95 -8.32 3.45
CA ILE A 39 2.92 -8.52 4.47
C ILE A 39 3.48 -8.05 5.81
N ASP A 40 2.87 -7.00 6.38
CA ASP A 40 3.15 -6.51 7.71
C ASP A 40 1.92 -6.72 8.62
N GLU A 41 1.98 -7.80 9.40
CA GLU A 41 0.91 -8.16 10.33
C GLU A 41 0.85 -7.22 11.55
N GLN A 42 1.94 -6.51 11.85
CA GLN A 42 2.06 -5.67 13.06
C GLN A 42 1.68 -4.21 12.80
N GLY A 43 1.60 -3.78 11.54
CA GLY A 43 1.17 -2.42 11.16
C GLY A 43 2.18 -1.34 11.54
N SER A 44 3.48 -1.64 11.48
CA SER A 44 4.53 -0.66 11.80
C SER A 44 4.75 0.31 10.64
N ALA A 45 4.21 1.52 10.79
CA ALA A 45 4.36 2.60 9.79
C ALA A 45 5.82 2.80 9.37
N HIS A 46 6.70 2.92 10.36
CA HIS A 46 8.12 3.21 10.17
C HIS A 46 8.86 2.14 9.37
N ALA A 47 8.47 0.87 9.53
CA ALA A 47 9.09 -0.24 8.80
C ALA A 47 8.80 -0.18 7.29
N LEU A 48 7.73 0.51 6.89
CA LEU A 48 7.25 0.54 5.51
C LEU A 48 7.62 1.83 4.76
N LEU A 49 8.01 2.90 5.47
CA LEU A 49 8.47 4.15 4.85
C LEU A 49 9.62 3.96 3.83
N PRO A 50 10.59 3.05 4.03
CA PRO A 50 11.66 2.83 3.06
C PRO A 50 11.17 2.42 1.66
N PHE A 51 9.98 1.79 1.54
CA PHE A 51 9.42 1.45 0.23
C PHE A 51 9.01 2.70 -0.57
N TYR A 52 8.56 3.76 0.11
CA TYR A 52 8.26 5.03 -0.55
C TYR A 52 9.53 5.78 -0.95
N ASP A 53 10.57 5.73 -0.12
CA ASP A 53 11.88 6.27 -0.48
C ASP A 53 12.42 5.61 -1.76
N LEU A 54 12.37 4.29 -1.82
CA LEU A 54 12.75 3.54 -3.02
C LEU A 54 11.86 3.88 -4.21
N ALA A 55 10.54 3.95 -4.03
CA ALA A 55 9.61 4.32 -5.10
C ALA A 55 9.91 5.70 -5.70
N SER A 56 10.25 6.68 -4.85
CA SER A 56 10.62 8.03 -5.29
C SER A 56 11.93 8.07 -6.07
N ARG A 57 12.87 7.16 -5.78
CA ARG A 57 14.18 7.09 -6.43
C ARG A 57 14.13 6.31 -7.74
N ASP A 58 13.43 5.19 -7.73
CA ASP A 58 13.47 4.19 -8.80
C ASP A 58 12.24 4.28 -9.73
N GLY A 59 11.20 5.03 -9.32
CA GLY A 59 10.04 5.34 -10.16
C GLY A 59 8.99 4.23 -10.24
N PHE A 60 8.98 3.29 -9.28
CA PHE A 60 8.00 2.21 -9.22
C PHE A 60 6.76 2.58 -8.40
N ARG A 61 5.67 1.81 -8.58
CA ARG A 61 4.35 2.07 -7.99
C ARG A 61 4.12 1.20 -6.77
N VAL A 62 3.62 1.83 -5.70
CA VAL A 62 3.29 1.13 -4.44
C VAL A 62 1.78 1.16 -4.22
N ALA A 63 1.17 -0.01 -4.00
CA ALA A 63 -0.18 -0.13 -3.47
C ALA A 63 -0.10 -0.54 -1.99
N HIS A 64 -0.53 0.34 -1.09
CA HIS A 64 -0.63 0.04 0.33
C HIS A 64 -2.09 -0.23 0.69
N ILE A 65 -2.37 -1.46 1.13
CA ILE A 65 -3.69 -1.96 1.49
C ILE A 65 -3.74 -2.15 3.01
N SER A 66 -4.80 -1.65 3.64
CA SER A 66 -5.11 -1.91 5.05
C SER A 66 -6.50 -2.53 5.16
N ALA A 67 -6.69 -3.49 6.06
CA ALA A 67 -8.00 -4.10 6.27
C ALA A 67 -9.03 -3.10 6.82
N ASP A 68 -10.30 -3.26 6.42
CA ASP A 68 -11.40 -2.45 6.93
C ASP A 68 -11.49 -2.58 8.46
N GLY A 69 -11.48 -1.44 9.17
CA GLY A 69 -11.53 -1.39 10.62
C GLY A 69 -10.18 -1.53 11.34
N SER A 70 -9.08 -1.85 10.63
CA SER A 70 -7.72 -1.84 11.17
C SER A 70 -6.92 -0.58 10.77
N VAL A 71 -7.53 0.34 10.02
CA VAL A 71 -6.89 1.60 9.63
C VAL A 71 -6.54 2.39 10.89
N GLN A 72 -5.25 2.45 11.20
CA GLN A 72 -4.70 3.36 12.19
C GLN A 72 -4.52 4.72 11.50
N TRP A 73 -5.41 5.67 11.82
CA TRP A 73 -5.43 6.98 11.16
C TRP A 73 -4.12 7.74 11.30
N ASP A 74 -3.48 7.67 12.47
CA ASP A 74 -2.18 8.31 12.70
C ASP A 74 -1.09 7.73 11.80
N THR A 75 -1.06 6.40 11.66
CA THR A 75 -0.17 5.67 10.75
C THR A 75 -0.43 6.05 9.29
N LEU A 76 -1.70 6.14 8.88
CA LEU A 76 -2.06 6.55 7.52
C LEU A 76 -1.57 7.97 7.21
N ILE A 77 -1.74 8.90 8.15
CA ILE A 77 -1.26 10.28 8.01
C ILE A 77 0.27 10.28 7.85
N GLU A 78 1.00 9.53 8.67
CA GLU A 78 2.47 9.41 8.56
C GLU A 78 2.90 8.94 7.15
N HIS A 79 2.22 7.94 6.58
CA HIS A 79 2.51 7.47 5.22
C HIS A 79 2.21 8.55 4.16
N VAL A 80 1.06 9.22 4.26
CA VAL A 80 0.67 10.26 3.30
C VAL A 80 1.60 11.46 3.36
N ASP A 81 1.96 11.91 4.56
CA ASP A 81 2.91 13.00 4.78
C ASP A 81 4.27 12.63 4.19
N ARG A 82 4.76 11.41 4.43
CA ARG A 82 6.04 10.96 3.87
C ARG A 82 6.02 10.95 2.34
N CYS A 83 4.96 10.45 1.73
CA CYS A 83 4.82 10.50 0.27
C CYS A 83 4.79 11.95 -0.24
N GLY A 84 4.15 12.87 0.48
CA GLY A 84 4.14 14.30 0.17
C GLY A 84 5.54 14.93 0.21
N GLU A 85 6.34 14.63 1.24
CA GLU A 85 7.74 15.07 1.36
C GLU A 85 8.61 14.58 0.20
N LEU A 86 8.34 13.38 -0.31
CA LEU A 86 9.04 12.76 -1.43
C LEU A 86 8.51 13.20 -2.80
N GLY A 87 7.44 13.99 -2.85
CA GLY A 87 6.80 14.41 -4.09
C GLY A 87 6.09 13.27 -4.83
N LEU A 88 5.75 12.18 -4.15
CA LEU A 88 5.03 11.04 -4.71
C LEU A 88 3.53 11.36 -4.87
N PRO A 89 2.97 11.27 -6.08
CA PRO A 89 1.53 11.38 -6.26
C PRO A 89 0.80 10.29 -5.47
N THR A 90 -0.07 10.71 -4.54
CA THR A 90 -0.73 9.79 -3.60
C THR A 90 -2.24 9.95 -3.69
N GLU A 91 -2.97 8.84 -3.73
CA GLU A 91 -4.44 8.78 -3.72
C GLU A 91 -4.90 7.81 -2.63
N LEU A 92 -5.88 8.22 -1.83
CA LEU A 92 -6.59 7.35 -0.90
C LEU A 92 -7.84 6.79 -1.60
N VAL A 93 -7.87 5.48 -1.81
CA VAL A 93 -8.97 4.78 -2.49
C VAL A 93 -9.77 3.99 -1.46
N ARG A 94 -11.10 4.15 -1.46
CA ARG A 94 -11.96 3.29 -0.64
C ARG A 94 -12.08 1.89 -1.26
N GLY A 95 -12.01 0.89 -0.38
CA GLY A 95 -12.38 -0.51 -0.66
C GLY A 95 -13.79 -0.60 -1.18
#